data_AF-A0A450Z601-F1
#
_entry.id   AF-A0A450Z601-F1
#
_cell.length_a   1.000
_cell.length_b   1.000
_cell.length_c   1.000
_cell.angle_alpha   90.00
_cell.angle_beta   90.00
_cell.angle_gamma   90.00
#
_symmetry.space_group_name_H-M   'P 1'
#
loop_
_entity.id
_entity.type
_entity.pdbx_description
1 polymer ?
#
loop_
_entity_poly.entity_id
_entity_poly.type
_entity_poly.pdbx_seq_one_letter_code
_entity_poly.pdbx_strand_id
1 'polypeptide(L)'
;MSGRLRSKFSKKGAAREKEIPYYSEEYKEKLVVEMMSPNGRSISEIHRATGISENSLYSWKNRYGGVEGESEEVRQPRPENWDGERKLLALIETAGLNKQEMSEYCRENGLYVEQMERWKEFAIAGTESGTLLTR
;
A
#
# COMPACT_ATOMS: atom_id res chain seq x y z
N MET A 1 -41.62 -15.18 40.20
CA MET A 1 -40.64 -15.13 39.09
C MET A 1 -41.21 -14.23 38.00
N SER A 2 -40.89 -12.93 38.01
CA SER A 2 -41.42 -11.98 37.01
C SER A 2 -40.36 -11.72 35.95
N GLY A 3 -40.41 -12.50 34.87
CA GLY A 3 -39.55 -12.34 33.70
C GLY A 3 -40.00 -11.14 32.85
N ARG A 4 -39.18 -10.09 32.81
CA ARG A 4 -39.44 -8.87 32.04
C ARG A 4 -38.90 -9.03 30.62
N LEU A 5 -39.82 -9.04 29.65
CA LEU A 5 -39.59 -8.81 28.23
C LEU A 5 -38.69 -7.57 28.01
N ARG A 6 -37.76 -7.63 27.05
CA ARG A 6 -37.52 -6.52 26.09
C ARG A 6 -36.48 -6.86 25.00
N SER A 7 -36.89 -6.50 23.79
CA SER A 7 -36.09 -5.95 22.69
C SER A 7 -35.21 -6.89 21.86
N LYS A 8 -35.81 -7.35 20.76
CA LYS A 8 -35.08 -7.75 19.55
C LYS A 8 -34.45 -6.50 18.91
N PHE A 9 -33.19 -6.23 19.22
CA PHE A 9 -32.39 -5.28 18.45
C PHE A 9 -31.98 -5.93 17.11
N SER A 10 -32.83 -5.78 16.10
CA SER A 10 -32.48 -6.04 14.71
C SER A 10 -31.55 -4.92 14.24
N LYS A 11 -30.23 -5.18 14.27
CA LYS A 11 -29.25 -4.31 13.61
C LYS A 11 -29.35 -4.56 12.10
N LYS A 12 -30.20 -3.78 11.43
CA LYS A 12 -30.08 -3.57 9.98
C LYS A 12 -28.78 -2.80 9.73
N GLY A 13 -27.72 -3.51 9.36
CA GLY A 13 -26.51 -2.91 8.83
C GLY A 13 -26.84 -2.26 7.48
N ALA A 14 -27.11 -0.96 7.50
CA ALA A 14 -27.19 -0.17 6.29
C ALA A 14 -25.78 -0.12 5.68
N ALA A 15 -25.61 -0.81 4.56
CA ALA A 15 -24.48 -0.62 3.67
C ALA A 15 -24.49 0.85 3.22
N ARG A 16 -23.64 1.68 3.83
CA ARG A 16 -23.36 3.02 3.34
C ARG A 16 -22.44 2.88 2.14
N GLU A 17 -23.05 3.02 0.97
CA GLU A 17 -22.40 3.29 -0.30
C GLU A 17 -21.29 4.32 -0.08
N LYS A 18 -20.05 3.90 -0.30
CA LYS A 18 -18.87 4.75 -0.12
C LYS A 18 -18.78 5.67 -1.33
N GLU A 19 -19.59 6.72 -1.38
CA GLU A 19 -19.14 7.94 -2.04
C GLU A 19 -17.82 8.31 -1.36
N ILE A 20 -16.73 8.31 -2.11
CA ILE A 20 -15.43 8.79 -1.63
C ILE A 20 -15.44 10.27 -1.97
N PRO A 21 -15.79 11.19 -1.05
CA PRO A 21 -15.78 12.60 -1.38
C PRO A 21 -14.32 12.96 -1.67
N TYR A 22 -14.09 13.59 -2.82
CA TYR A 22 -12.76 14.02 -3.20
C TYR A 22 -12.38 15.21 -2.33
N TYR A 23 -11.64 14.95 -1.25
CA TYR A 23 -11.05 15.99 -0.41
C TYR A 23 -9.73 16.43 -1.04
N SER A 24 -9.52 17.75 -1.18
CA SER A 24 -8.24 18.28 -1.63
C SER A 24 -7.12 17.94 -0.64
N GLU A 25 -5.90 17.77 -1.15
CA GLU A 25 -4.72 17.42 -0.34
C GLU A 25 -4.46 18.49 0.74
N GLU A 26 -4.54 19.77 0.39
CA GLU A 26 -4.39 20.91 1.31
C GLU A 26 -5.36 20.83 2.50
N TYR A 27 -6.59 20.36 2.26
CA TYR A 27 -7.60 20.23 3.30
C TYR A 27 -7.30 19.06 4.24
N LYS A 28 -6.80 17.93 3.70
CA LYS A 28 -6.37 16.77 4.50
C LYS A 28 -5.19 17.14 5.39
N GLU A 29 -4.18 17.80 4.83
CA GLU A 29 -2.99 18.23 5.57
C GLU A 29 -3.34 19.18 6.72
N LYS A 30 -4.21 20.17 6.47
CA LYS A 30 -4.69 21.09 7.51
C LYS A 30 -5.34 20.35 8.67
N LEU A 31 -6.19 19.36 8.38
CA LEU A 31 -6.82 18.53 9.40
C LEU A 31 -5.81 17.67 10.16
N VAL A 32 -4.76 17.16 9.48
CA VAL A 32 -3.71 16.36 10.14
C VAL A 32 -2.84 17.22 11.05
N VAL A 33 -2.45 18.43 10.63
CA VAL A 33 -1.76 19.40 11.49
C VAL A 33 -2.61 19.73 12.72
N GLU A 34 -3.92 19.92 12.53
CA GLU A 34 -4.85 20.15 13.62
C GLU A 34 -4.97 18.94 14.56
N MET A 35 -4.94 17.70 14.05
CA MET A 35 -4.96 16.45 14.85
C MET A 35 -3.66 16.17 15.61
N MET A 36 -2.53 16.69 15.14
CA MET A 36 -1.19 16.45 15.70
C MET A 36 -0.72 17.58 16.64
N SER A 37 -1.45 18.69 16.70
CA SER A 37 -1.15 19.79 17.62
C SER A 37 -1.40 19.37 19.08
N PRO A 38 -0.55 19.77 20.05
CA PRO A 38 -0.70 19.40 21.46
C PRO A 38 -2.03 19.89 22.09
N ASN A 39 -2.62 20.95 21.52
CA ASN A 39 -3.96 21.45 21.87
C ASN A 39 -4.98 21.25 20.74
N GLY A 40 -4.72 20.29 19.86
CA GLY A 40 -5.51 19.99 18.67
C GLY A 40 -6.85 19.32 18.96
N ARG A 41 -7.74 19.30 17.97
CA ARG A 41 -9.00 18.54 18.05
C ARG A 41 -8.73 17.05 17.87
N SER A 42 -9.41 16.24 18.68
CA SER A 42 -9.37 14.78 18.56
C SER A 42 -10.06 14.31 17.27
N ILE A 43 -9.71 13.10 16.82
CA ILE A 43 -10.32 12.47 15.62
C ILE A 43 -11.84 12.39 15.75
N SER A 44 -12.36 12.08 16.93
CA SER A 44 -13.82 12.00 17.16
C SER A 44 -14.50 13.38 17.12
N GLU A 45 -13.82 14.45 17.53
CA GLU A 45 -14.34 15.82 17.40
C GLU A 45 -14.37 16.26 15.94
N ILE A 46 -13.32 15.95 15.17
CA ILE A 46 -13.27 16.25 13.74
C ILE A 46 -14.30 15.44 12.98
N HIS A 47 -14.50 14.15 13.32
CA HIS A 47 -15.57 13.32 12.75
C HIS A 47 -16.94 13.96 12.97
N ARG A 48 -17.24 14.43 14.18
CA ARG A 48 -18.52 15.10 14.50
C ARG A 48 -18.68 16.45 13.78
N ALA A 49 -17.59 17.20 13.61
CA ALA A 49 -17.63 18.52 12.98
C ALA A 49 -17.69 18.49 11.45
N THR A 50 -17.01 17.52 10.82
CA THR A 50 -16.83 17.45 9.37
C THR A 50 -17.64 16.34 8.70
N GLY A 51 -18.14 15.37 9.47
CA GLY A 51 -18.81 14.17 8.94
C GLY A 51 -17.86 13.14 8.33
N ILE A 52 -16.55 13.43 8.27
CA ILE A 52 -15.53 12.53 7.70
C ILE A 52 -15.37 11.31 8.60
N SER A 53 -15.38 10.11 8.04
CA SER A 53 -15.24 8.88 8.83
C SER A 53 -13.96 8.88 9.67
N GLU A 54 -14.04 8.42 10.92
CA GLU A 54 -12.86 8.29 11.78
C GLU A 54 -11.76 7.46 11.09
N ASN A 55 -12.13 6.42 10.35
CA ASN A 55 -11.19 5.60 9.59
C ASN A 55 -10.36 6.43 8.58
N SER A 56 -11.00 7.33 7.83
CA SER A 56 -10.30 8.23 6.89
C SER A 56 -9.35 9.18 7.62
N LEU A 57 -9.78 9.73 8.76
CA LEU A 57 -8.96 10.63 9.59
C LEU A 57 -7.75 9.90 10.19
N TYR A 58 -7.91 8.65 10.64
CA TYR A 58 -6.80 7.80 11.07
C TYR A 58 -5.82 7.51 9.93
N SER A 59 -6.32 7.16 8.74
CA SER A 59 -5.46 6.94 7.57
C SER A 59 -4.66 8.19 7.19
N TRP A 60 -5.28 9.37 7.18
CA TRP A 60 -4.57 10.63 6.90
C TRP A 60 -3.58 10.99 8.01
N LYS A 61 -3.95 10.83 9.28
CA LYS A 61 -3.02 11.06 10.38
C LYS A 61 -1.79 10.16 10.28
N ASN A 62 -1.94 8.90 9.87
CA ASN A 62 -0.81 8.01 9.63
C ASN A 62 0.07 8.51 8.48
N ARG A 63 -0.58 8.80 7.34
CA ARG A 63 0.07 9.22 6.09
C ARG A 63 0.83 10.53 6.20
N TYR A 64 0.17 11.59 6.65
CA TYR A 64 0.75 12.95 6.70
C TYR A 64 1.35 13.28 8.07
N GLY A 65 1.04 12.52 9.13
CA GLY A 65 1.56 12.76 10.48
C GLY A 65 2.95 12.17 10.72
N GLY A 66 3.68 11.79 9.67
CA GLY A 66 5.06 11.32 9.75
C GLY A 66 5.25 9.87 10.23
N VAL A 67 4.17 9.13 10.51
CA VAL A 67 4.27 7.71 10.90
C VAL A 67 4.41 6.80 9.67
N GLU A 68 3.83 7.20 8.54
CA GLU A 68 3.97 6.50 7.25
C GLU A 68 5.17 7.00 6.42
N GLY A 69 5.86 8.07 6.87
CA GLY A 69 7.10 8.55 6.26
C GLY A 69 8.30 7.62 6.43
N GLU A 70 8.23 6.65 7.34
CA GLU A 70 9.21 5.56 7.47
C GLU A 70 8.64 4.18 7.08
N SER A 71 7.34 4.05 6.83
CA SER A 71 6.71 2.72 6.66
C SER A 71 6.41 2.31 5.22
N GLU A 72 6.56 3.20 4.24
CA GLU A 72 6.55 2.81 2.82
C GLU A 72 7.96 2.53 2.27
N GLU A 73 9.01 3.09 2.88
CA GLU A 73 10.40 2.83 2.48
C GLU A 73 11.02 1.59 3.17
N VAL A 74 10.42 1.14 4.28
CA VAL A 74 10.83 -0.08 5.02
C VAL A 74 10.02 -1.32 4.60
N ARG A 75 9.07 -1.17 3.66
CA ARG A 75 8.57 -2.32 2.91
C ARG A 75 9.44 -2.41 1.67
N GLN A 76 10.42 -3.33 1.68
CA GLN A 76 11.12 -3.69 0.45
C GLN A 76 10.07 -3.80 -0.66
N PRO A 77 10.25 -3.07 -1.78
CA PRO A 77 9.23 -3.00 -2.81
C PRO A 77 8.85 -4.43 -3.16
N ARG A 78 7.55 -4.72 -3.19
CA ARG A 78 7.08 -6.04 -3.63
C ARG A 78 7.74 -6.31 -4.99
N PRO A 79 8.12 -7.56 -5.30
CA PRO A 79 8.67 -7.93 -6.60
C PRO A 79 7.96 -7.31 -7.81
N GLU A 80 6.63 -7.16 -7.73
CA GLU A 80 5.81 -6.53 -8.77
C GLU A 80 6.15 -5.04 -8.98
N ASN A 81 6.57 -4.34 -7.94
CA ASN A 81 6.93 -2.92 -7.93
C ASN A 81 8.43 -2.67 -8.16
N TRP A 82 9.24 -3.68 -8.45
CA TRP A 82 10.65 -3.47 -8.77
C TRP A 82 10.79 -2.68 -10.08
N ASP A 83 11.66 -1.67 -10.07
CA ASP A 83 12.06 -0.98 -11.28
C ASP A 83 12.86 -1.90 -12.22
N GLY A 84 13.04 -1.46 -13.48
CA GLY A 84 13.75 -2.26 -14.48
C GLY A 84 15.21 -2.53 -14.12
N GLU A 85 15.86 -1.58 -13.44
CA GLU A 85 17.26 -1.69 -13.02
C GLU A 85 17.45 -2.78 -11.97
N ARG A 86 16.58 -2.82 -10.95
CA ARG A 86 16.62 -3.85 -9.90
C ARG A 86 16.28 -5.23 -10.44
N LYS A 87 15.34 -5.32 -11.39
CA LYS A 87 15.04 -6.59 -12.10
C LYS A 87 16.25 -7.09 -12.88
N LEU A 88 16.95 -6.18 -13.59
CA LEU A 88 18.16 -6.52 -14.33
C LEU A 88 19.30 -6.95 -13.41
N LEU A 89 19.51 -6.24 -12.29
CA LEU A 89 20.52 -6.59 -11.31
C LEU A 89 20.30 -8.01 -10.77
N ALA A 90 19.06 -8.35 -10.40
CA ALA A 90 18.72 -9.69 -9.95
C ALA A 90 18.96 -10.76 -11.02
N LEU A 91 18.66 -10.47 -12.29
CA LEU A 91 18.98 -11.39 -13.40
C LEU A 91 20.48 -11.61 -13.54
N ILE A 92 21.31 -10.58 -13.33
CA ILE A 92 22.77 -10.67 -13.40
C ILE A 92 23.31 -11.49 -12.21
N GLU A 93 22.85 -11.20 -10.99
CA GLU A 93 23.24 -11.92 -9.78
C GLU A 93 22.91 -13.42 -9.86
N THR A 94 21.75 -13.74 -10.44
CA THR A 94 21.27 -15.12 -10.54
C THR A 94 21.78 -15.86 -11.79
N ALA A 95 22.44 -15.18 -12.73
CA ALA A 95 22.88 -15.79 -14.00
C ALA A 95 23.84 -16.98 -13.83
N GLY A 96 24.62 -17.00 -12.74
CA GLY A 96 25.57 -18.07 -12.42
C GLY A 96 25.07 -19.09 -11.38
N LEU A 97 23.88 -18.91 -10.82
CA LEU A 97 23.38 -19.74 -9.73
C LEU A 97 22.78 -21.05 -10.24
N ASN A 98 22.97 -22.12 -9.46
CA ASN A 98 22.28 -23.38 -9.70
C ASN A 98 20.81 -23.31 -9.23
N LYS A 99 20.02 -24.36 -9.52
CA LYS A 99 18.58 -24.39 -9.16
C LYS A 99 18.31 -24.21 -7.67
N GLN A 100 19.17 -24.75 -6.81
CA GLN A 100 19.03 -24.65 -5.37
C GLN A 100 19.34 -23.22 -4.90
N GLU A 101 20.47 -22.67 -5.34
CA GLU A 101 20.89 -21.30 -5.01
C GLU A 101 19.87 -20.27 -5.53
N MET A 102 19.30 -20.48 -6.72
CA MET A 102 18.26 -19.63 -7.27
C MET A 102 16.97 -19.68 -6.43
N SER A 103 16.61 -20.87 -5.92
CA SER A 103 15.47 -21.01 -5.02
C SER A 103 15.72 -20.35 -3.67
N GLU A 104 16.94 -20.40 -3.15
CA GLU A 104 17.34 -19.74 -1.90
C GLU A 104 17.28 -18.21 -2.08
N TYR A 105 17.88 -17.68 -3.14
CA TYR A 105 17.81 -16.27 -3.52
C TYR A 105 16.35 -15.77 -3.62
N CYS A 106 15.49 -16.57 -4.26
CA CYS A 106 14.08 -16.23 -4.40
C CYS A 106 13.38 -16.11 -3.03
N ARG A 107 13.66 -17.03 -2.10
CA ARG A 107 13.05 -17.02 -0.76
C ARG A 107 13.53 -15.83 0.08
N GLU A 108 14.79 -15.45 -0.04
CA GLU A 108 15.37 -14.30 0.67
C GLU A 108 14.81 -12.97 0.16
N ASN A 109 14.61 -12.86 -1.15
CA ASN A 109 14.15 -11.63 -1.80
C ASN A 109 12.62 -11.57 -1.97
N GLY A 110 11.89 -12.58 -1.51
CA GLY A 110 10.43 -12.68 -1.66
C GLY A 110 9.97 -12.86 -3.11
N LEU A 111 10.84 -13.40 -3.97
CA LEU A 111 10.62 -13.65 -5.39
C LEU A 111 10.16 -15.09 -5.63
N TYR A 112 9.60 -15.30 -6.81
CA TYR A 112 9.35 -16.62 -7.38
C TYR A 112 10.29 -16.89 -8.55
N VAL A 113 10.69 -18.15 -8.74
CA VAL A 113 11.55 -18.58 -9.84
C VAL A 113 10.91 -18.22 -11.19
N GLU A 114 9.60 -18.39 -11.30
CA GLU A 114 8.81 -18.07 -12.49
C GLU A 114 8.83 -16.57 -12.82
N GLN A 115 8.97 -15.69 -11.81
CA GLN A 115 9.12 -14.25 -12.04
C GLN A 115 10.48 -13.93 -12.67
N MET A 116 11.54 -14.59 -12.19
CA MET A 116 12.88 -14.44 -12.72
C MET A 116 12.98 -14.94 -14.17
N GLU A 117 12.38 -16.10 -14.47
CA GLU A 117 12.30 -16.63 -15.83
C GLU A 117 11.55 -15.68 -16.75
N ARG A 118 10.42 -15.15 -16.31
CA ARG A 118 9.64 -14.18 -17.08
C ARG A 118 10.43 -12.89 -17.35
N TRP A 119 11.19 -12.37 -16.38
CA TRP A 119 12.03 -11.18 -16.60
C TRP A 119 13.14 -11.46 -17.59
N LYS A 120 13.74 -12.66 -17.56
CA LYS A 120 14.73 -13.10 -18.53
C LYS A 120 14.14 -13.17 -19.94
N GLU A 121 12.94 -13.74 -20.09
CA GLU A 121 12.23 -13.77 -21.37
C GLU A 121 11.96 -12.37 -21.91
N PHE A 122 11.47 -11.45 -21.08
CA PHE A 122 11.27 -10.05 -21.48
C PHE A 122 12.56 -9.34 -21.87
N ALA A 123 13.66 -9.59 -21.14
CA ALA A 123 14.96 -9.03 -21.48
C ALA A 123 15.45 -9.53 -22.85
N ILE A 124 15.35 -10.83 -23.11
CA ILE A 124 15.72 -11.44 -24.41
C ILE A 124 14.82 -10.90 -25.53
N ALA A 125 13.49 -10.92 -25.33
CA ALA A 125 12.54 -10.42 -26.31
C ALA A 125 12.76 -8.93 -26.62
N GLY A 126 13.12 -8.13 -25.62
CA GLY A 126 13.48 -6.72 -25.80
C GLY A 126 14.75 -6.52 -26.64
N THR A 127 15.73 -7.42 -26.52
CA THR A 127 16.95 -7.40 -27.37
C THR A 127 16.69 -7.88 -28.80
N GLU A 128 15.81 -8.87 -28.98
CA GLU A 128 15.47 -9.42 -30.31
C GLU A 128 14.50 -8.51 -31.08
N SER A 129 13.61 -7.81 -30.38
CA SER A 129 12.67 -6.84 -30.95
C SER A 129 13.31 -5.50 -31.28
N GLY A 130 14.65 -5.46 -31.39
CA GLY A 130 15.51 -4.30 -31.60
C GLY A 130 15.02 -3.39 -32.72
N THR A 131 14.04 -2.54 -32.38
CA THR A 131 13.74 -1.34 -33.14
C THR A 131 14.86 -0.42 -32.75
N LEU A 132 15.85 -0.32 -33.66
CA LEU A 132 16.95 0.62 -33.56
C LEU A 132 16.38 1.94 -33.03
N LEU A 133 16.86 2.37 -31.85
CA LEU A 133 16.70 3.76 -31.42
C LEU A 133 17.52 4.60 -32.40
N THR A 134 16.99 4.83 -33.60
CA THR A 134 17.42 5.87 -34.51
C THR A 134 17.09 7.18 -33.83
N ARG A 135 18.13 7.78 -33.26
CA ARG A 135 18.19 9.17 -32.86
C ARG A 135 18.33 10.07 -34.08
#